data_AF-A0A6B0WU77-F1
#
_entry.id   AF-A0A6B0WU77-F1
#
_cell.length_a   1.000
_cell.length_b   1.000
_cell.length_c   1.000
_cell.angle_alpha   90.00
_cell.angle_beta   90.00
_cell.angle_gamma   90.00
#
_symmetry.space_group_name_H-M   'P 1'
#
loop_
_entity.id
_entity.type
_entity.pdbx_description
1 polymer ?
#
loop_
_entity_poly.entity_id
_entity_poly.type
_entity_poly.pdbx_seq_one_letter_code
_entity_poly.pdbx_strand_id
1 'polypeptide(L)'
;MSNVLFVGSGSSGVQICLDLAQSDQFETLSFALSGNGVVPWSILGIPIGVFSRMLPIFEIQRQTLIGRRIMHQWQGGDPAMAPSPRWLSKHHGVQRVGRVIDADHRGIICANGKIISLENLTVLWCTGFRSDYAFIRVHHPESAFDKNGPIHTRGVCIPGLFFVGLKFQHTVGSHLLRGVGRDAEYIAQKIAERNGRNAS
;
A
#
# COMPACT_ATOMS: atom_id res chain seq x y z
N MET A 1 -26.76 18.51 -4.94
CA MET A 1 -25.52 18.46 -4.14
C MET A 1 -24.69 17.29 -4.66
N SER A 2 -23.40 17.18 -4.33
CA SER A 2 -22.48 16.22 -4.97
C SER A 2 -22.30 14.95 -4.13
N ASN A 3 -22.26 13.80 -4.79
CA ASN A 3 -22.03 12.49 -4.20
C ASN A 3 -20.61 12.02 -4.51
N VAL A 4 -19.93 11.39 -3.55
CA VAL A 4 -18.56 10.88 -3.74
C VAL A 4 -18.49 9.40 -3.41
N LEU A 5 -17.95 8.60 -4.33
CA LEU A 5 -17.61 7.20 -4.11
C LEU A 5 -16.10 7.02 -4.06
N PHE A 6 -15.59 6.59 -2.91
CA PHE A 6 -14.21 6.16 -2.73
C PHE A 6 -14.08 4.68 -3.10
N VAL A 7 -13.20 4.36 -4.05
CA VAL A 7 -12.89 2.99 -4.44
C VAL A 7 -11.51 2.61 -3.91
N GLY A 8 -11.47 1.79 -2.86
CA GLY A 8 -10.24 1.32 -2.24
C GLY A 8 -10.03 1.89 -0.83
N SER A 9 -9.83 1.01 0.15
CA SER A 9 -9.74 1.37 1.57
C SER A 9 -8.32 1.33 2.13
N GLY A 10 -7.34 1.79 1.34
CA GLY A 10 -5.99 2.08 1.83
C GLY A 10 -5.95 3.40 2.62
N SER A 11 -4.80 3.72 3.22
CA SER A 11 -4.62 4.92 4.05
C SER A 11 -5.04 6.21 3.35
N SER A 12 -4.63 6.42 2.09
CA SER A 12 -4.98 7.63 1.33
C SER A 12 -6.49 7.80 1.15
N GLY A 13 -7.21 6.74 0.79
CA GLY A 13 -8.66 6.82 0.61
C GLY A 13 -9.38 7.16 1.91
N VAL A 14 -8.94 6.56 3.03
CA VAL A 14 -9.47 6.87 4.36
C VAL A 14 -9.22 8.33 4.74
N GLN A 15 -8.00 8.83 4.55
CA GLN A 15 -7.61 10.19 4.91
C GLN A 15 -8.36 11.23 4.07
N ILE A 16 -8.39 11.07 2.75
CA ILE A 16 -9.14 11.98 1.87
C ILE A 16 -10.63 11.95 2.22
N CYS A 17 -11.21 10.77 2.53
CA CYS A 17 -12.60 10.69 2.95
C CYS A 17 -12.86 11.39 4.28
N LEU A 18 -11.92 11.33 5.24
CA LEU A 18 -12.02 12.09 6.48
C LEU A 18 -12.05 13.59 6.19
N ASP A 19 -11.14 14.08 5.34
CA ASP A 19 -11.06 15.49 4.98
C ASP A 19 -12.34 15.97 4.30
N LEU A 20 -12.88 15.19 3.34
CA LEU A 20 -14.17 15.52 2.71
C LEU A 20 -15.34 15.46 3.69
N ALA A 21 -15.34 14.49 4.60
CA ALA A 21 -16.37 14.35 5.62
C ALA A 21 -16.37 15.47 6.67
N GLN A 22 -15.25 16.17 6.83
CA GLN A 22 -15.13 17.34 7.71
C GLN A 22 -15.47 18.65 7.01
N SER A 23 -15.61 18.64 5.68
CA SER A 23 -15.91 19.85 4.91
C SER A 23 -17.39 20.23 4.91
N ASP A 24 -18.30 19.28 5.21
CA ASP A 24 -19.76 19.42 5.09
C ASP A 24 -20.27 19.87 3.70
N GLN A 25 -19.45 19.70 2.65
CA GLN A 25 -19.79 20.14 1.28
C GLN A 25 -20.49 19.07 0.42
N PHE A 26 -20.54 17.83 0.89
CA PHE A 26 -21.01 16.68 0.11
C PHE A 26 -22.26 16.06 0.74
N GLU A 27 -23.21 15.69 -0.11
CA GLU A 27 -24.48 15.11 0.33
C GLU A 27 -24.30 13.68 0.80
N THR A 28 -23.61 12.86 0.00
CA THR A 28 -23.32 11.47 0.35
C THR A 28 -21.87 11.13 0.08
N LEU A 29 -21.21 10.55 1.08
CA LEU A 29 -19.91 9.90 0.95
C LEU A 29 -20.10 8.38 1.07
N SER A 30 -19.67 7.65 0.04
CA SER A 30 -19.70 6.19 -0.03
C SER A 30 -18.29 5.63 -0.14
N PHE A 31 -18.04 4.50 0.52
CA PHE A 31 -16.72 3.89 0.62
C PHE A 31 -16.79 2.41 0.25
N ALA A 32 -16.25 2.05 -0.91
CA ALA A 32 -16.15 0.68 -1.38
C ALA A 32 -14.91 0.00 -0.77
N LEU A 33 -15.15 -1.04 0.01
CA LEU A 33 -14.12 -1.72 0.79
C LEU A 33 -13.25 -2.62 -0.10
N SER A 34 -11.93 -2.47 -0.01
CA SER A 34 -10.98 -3.35 -0.74
C SER A 34 -10.62 -4.63 0.03
N GLY A 35 -11.07 -4.77 1.29
CA GLY A 35 -10.71 -5.90 2.15
C GLY A 35 -9.37 -5.74 2.87
N ASN A 36 -8.70 -4.60 2.71
CA ASN A 36 -7.45 -4.31 3.42
C ASN A 36 -7.67 -4.27 4.94
N GLY A 37 -6.68 -4.78 5.68
CA GLY A 37 -6.65 -4.65 7.14
C GLY A 37 -6.52 -3.18 7.57
N VAL A 38 -6.90 -2.89 8.81
CA VAL A 38 -6.69 -1.57 9.43
C VAL A 38 -5.88 -1.75 10.69
N VAL A 39 -4.85 -0.93 10.85
CA VAL A 39 -4.06 -0.87 12.08
C VAL A 39 -4.87 -0.10 13.14
N PRO A 40 -5.13 -0.67 14.34
CA PRO A 40 -5.85 0.03 15.39
C PRO A 40 -4.99 1.14 16.03
N TRP A 41 -5.63 2.16 16.60
CA TRP A 41 -4.95 3.23 17.35
C TRP A 41 -4.22 2.70 18.59
N SER A 42 -4.81 1.71 19.26
CA SER A 42 -4.28 1.08 20.48
C SER A 42 -4.60 -0.40 20.54
N ILE A 43 -3.79 -1.15 21.27
CA ILE A 43 -4.01 -2.55 21.63
C ILE A 43 -4.04 -2.60 23.17
N LEU A 44 -5.13 -3.09 23.75
CA LEU A 44 -5.32 -3.15 25.20
C LEU A 44 -5.11 -1.78 25.90
N GLY A 45 -5.53 -0.70 25.26
CA GLY A 45 -5.34 0.68 25.77
C GLY A 45 -3.95 1.28 25.52
N ILE A 46 -2.98 0.48 25.07
CA ILE A 46 -1.62 0.94 24.79
C ILE A 46 -1.53 1.41 23.32
N PRO A 47 -1.04 2.64 23.05
CA PRO A 47 -0.91 3.14 21.68
C PRO A 47 -0.07 2.22 20.79
N ILE A 48 -0.53 1.97 19.55
CA ILE A 48 0.15 1.06 18.61
C ILE A 48 1.61 1.46 18.34
N GLY A 49 1.89 2.76 18.39
CA GLY A 49 3.24 3.30 18.25
C GLY A 49 4.23 2.80 19.30
N VAL A 50 3.77 2.42 20.49
CA VAL A 50 4.61 1.82 21.55
C VAL A 50 5.10 0.43 21.12
N PHE A 51 4.19 -0.46 20.68
CA PHE A 51 4.55 -1.77 20.17
C PHE A 51 5.46 -1.69 18.94
N SER A 52 5.20 -0.73 18.05
CA SER A 52 6.04 -0.51 16.88
C SER A 52 7.48 -0.12 17.23
N ARG A 53 7.71 0.48 18.41
CA ARG A 53 9.04 0.88 18.90
C ARG A 53 9.71 -0.24 19.68
N MET A 54 8.95 -0.97 20.50
CA MET A 54 9.47 -2.04 21.34
C MET A 54 9.76 -3.32 20.57
N LEU A 55 8.96 -3.63 19.55
CA LEU A 55 9.08 -4.86 18.78
C LEU A 55 9.74 -4.58 17.43
N PRO A 56 10.64 -5.46 16.96
CA PRO A 56 11.35 -5.30 15.68
C PRO A 56 10.47 -5.68 14.48
N ILE A 57 9.18 -5.31 14.48
CA ILE A 57 8.19 -5.71 13.46
C ILE A 57 8.66 -5.30 12.05
N PHE A 58 9.21 -4.09 11.92
CA PHE A 58 9.74 -3.58 10.66
C PHE A 58 11.08 -4.20 10.25
N GLU A 59 11.71 -4.95 11.14
CA GLU A 59 12.99 -5.63 10.92
C GLU A 59 12.80 -7.11 10.59
N ILE A 60 11.57 -7.63 10.73
CA ILE A 60 11.23 -9.00 10.35
C ILE A 60 11.62 -9.20 8.89
N GLN A 61 12.57 -10.09 8.68
CA GLN A 61 13.08 -10.40 7.35
C GLN A 61 12.03 -11.16 6.54
N ARG A 62 11.93 -10.84 5.25
CA ARG A 62 10.99 -11.48 4.30
C ARG A 62 11.07 -13.01 4.27
N GLN A 63 12.25 -13.56 4.56
CA GLN A 63 12.53 -14.99 4.44
C GLN A 63 12.05 -15.84 5.62
N THR A 64 11.78 -15.20 6.77
CA THR A 64 11.26 -15.87 7.97
C THR A 64 9.81 -16.33 7.78
N LEU A 65 9.35 -17.32 8.55
CA LEU A 65 7.96 -17.80 8.48
C LEU A 65 6.95 -16.68 8.74
N ILE A 66 7.21 -15.85 9.75
CA ILE A 66 6.38 -14.70 10.10
C ILE A 66 6.41 -13.67 8.97
N GLY A 67 7.60 -13.35 8.44
CA GLY A 67 7.76 -12.43 7.32
C GLY A 67 6.99 -12.86 6.07
N ARG A 68 7.07 -14.15 5.70
CA ARG A 68 6.31 -14.72 4.58
C ARG A 68 4.79 -14.62 4.80
N ARG A 69 4.33 -14.86 6.03
CA ARG A 69 2.90 -14.74 6.37
C ARG A 69 2.41 -13.30 6.28
N ILE A 70 3.17 -12.34 6.81
CA ILE A 70 2.87 -10.90 6.68
C ILE A 70 2.83 -10.49 5.22
N MET A 71 3.83 -10.90 4.44
CA MET A 71 3.92 -10.59 3.02
C MET A 71 2.72 -11.13 2.24
N HIS A 72 2.31 -12.37 2.50
CA HIS A 72 1.10 -12.95 1.92
C HIS A 72 -0.15 -12.14 2.29
N GLN A 73 -0.29 -11.74 3.56
CA GLN A 73 -1.44 -10.97 4.01
C GLN A 73 -1.48 -9.54 3.43
N TRP A 74 -0.33 -8.94 3.14
CA TRP A 74 -0.19 -7.57 2.65
C TRP A 74 0.09 -7.48 1.15
N GLN A 75 -0.19 -8.54 0.38
CA GLN A 75 -0.06 -8.50 -1.09
C GLN A 75 -0.97 -7.44 -1.72
N GLY A 76 -2.21 -7.29 -1.20
CA GLY A 76 -3.18 -6.28 -1.68
C GLY A 76 -2.90 -4.84 -1.24
N GLY A 77 -1.81 -4.61 -0.51
CA GLY A 77 -1.47 -3.32 0.08
C GLY A 77 -1.15 -3.44 1.56
N ASP A 78 -0.54 -2.40 2.10
CA ASP A 78 -0.31 -2.29 3.53
C ASP A 78 -1.64 -2.05 4.25
N PRO A 79 -1.76 -2.46 5.52
CA PRO A 79 -2.95 -2.14 6.29
C PRO A 79 -3.10 -0.62 6.38
N ALA A 80 -4.33 -0.15 6.22
CA ALA A 80 -4.62 1.27 6.38
C ALA A 80 -4.33 1.70 7.81
N MET A 81 -3.74 2.88 7.97
CA MET A 81 -3.64 3.50 9.29
C MET A 81 -5.03 3.97 9.71
N ALA A 82 -5.27 3.99 11.01
CA ALA A 82 -6.51 4.54 11.55
C ALA A 82 -6.67 6.03 11.17
N PRO A 83 -7.91 6.55 11.05
CA PRO A 83 -9.18 5.91 11.38
C PRO A 83 -9.58 4.77 10.43
N SER A 84 -10.53 3.91 10.82
CA SER A 84 -11.02 2.84 9.94
C SER A 84 -12.23 3.30 9.12
N PRO A 85 -12.55 2.66 7.98
CA PRO A 85 -13.83 2.90 7.31
C PRO A 85 -15.05 2.71 8.23
N ARG A 86 -14.95 1.78 9.20
CA ARG A 86 -15.99 1.60 10.24
C ARG A 86 -16.12 2.83 11.14
N TRP A 87 -15.00 3.44 11.51
CA TRP A 87 -14.96 4.65 12.33
C TRP A 87 -15.58 5.83 11.58
N LEU A 88 -15.23 6.02 10.30
CA LEU A 88 -15.79 7.05 9.43
C LEU A 88 -17.32 6.91 9.30
N SER A 89 -17.80 5.67 9.12
CA SER A 89 -19.23 5.40 9.08
C SER A 89 -19.94 5.77 10.38
N LYS A 90 -19.33 5.46 11.53
CA LYS A 90 -19.91 5.75 12.85
C LYS A 90 -19.93 7.26 13.20
N HIS A 91 -18.91 8.01 12.82
CA HIS A 91 -18.74 9.40 13.27
C HIS A 91 -19.14 10.44 12.22
N HIS A 92 -19.14 10.07 10.94
CA HIS A 92 -19.42 10.99 9.83
C HIS A 92 -20.50 10.46 8.86
N GLY A 93 -21.21 9.39 9.20
CA GLY A 93 -22.29 8.86 8.36
C GLY A 93 -21.84 8.29 7.02
N VAL A 94 -20.53 8.09 6.80
CA VAL A 94 -19.99 7.55 5.54
C VAL A 94 -20.58 6.16 5.28
N GLN A 95 -21.20 5.99 4.11
CA GLN A 95 -21.83 4.75 3.71
C GLN A 95 -20.75 3.74 3.31
N ARG A 96 -20.74 2.56 3.93
CA ARG A 96 -19.84 1.47 3.53
C ARG A 96 -20.55 0.54 2.56
N VAL A 97 -19.92 0.27 1.43
CA VAL A 97 -20.51 -0.56 0.37
C VAL A 97 -19.57 -1.73 0.03
N GLY A 98 -20.12 -2.74 -0.66
CA GLY A 98 -19.33 -3.87 -1.15
C GLY A 98 -18.25 -3.39 -2.13
N ARG A 99 -17.26 -4.26 -2.40
CA ARG A 99 -16.25 -3.99 -3.43
C ARG A 99 -16.96 -3.66 -4.75
N VAL A 100 -16.54 -2.61 -5.45
CA VAL A 100 -17.01 -2.35 -6.81
C VAL A 100 -16.59 -3.52 -7.71
N ILE A 101 -17.55 -4.09 -8.43
CA ILE A 101 -17.34 -5.24 -9.31
C ILE A 101 -17.61 -4.92 -10.77
N ASP A 102 -18.48 -3.95 -11.05
CA ASP A 102 -18.88 -3.58 -12.40
C ASP A 102 -19.50 -2.17 -12.42
N ALA A 103 -19.72 -1.63 -13.61
CA ALA A 103 -20.42 -0.37 -13.82
C ALA A 103 -21.20 -0.42 -15.15
N ASP A 104 -22.45 0.02 -15.12
CA ASP A 104 -23.29 0.12 -16.31
C ASP A 104 -24.20 1.36 -16.26
N HIS A 105 -25.17 1.43 -17.17
CA HIS A 105 -26.14 2.51 -17.26
C HIS A 105 -27.03 2.68 -16.00
N ARG A 106 -27.11 1.67 -15.13
CA ARG A 106 -27.86 1.70 -13.87
C ARG A 106 -27.05 2.28 -12.72
N GLY A 107 -25.71 2.25 -12.82
CA GLY A 107 -24.83 2.74 -11.76
C GLY A 107 -23.57 1.90 -11.53
N ILE A 108 -22.89 2.20 -10.43
CA ILE A 108 -21.75 1.41 -9.96
C ILE A 108 -22.25 0.22 -9.16
N ILE A 109 -21.93 -0.99 -9.62
CA ILE A 109 -22.40 -2.26 -9.05
C ILE A 109 -21.40 -2.73 -7.99
N CYS A 110 -21.89 -2.94 -6.77
CA CYS A 110 -21.11 -3.39 -5.63
C CYS A 110 -21.40 -4.87 -5.34
N ALA A 111 -20.40 -5.61 -4.84
CA ALA A 111 -20.48 -7.04 -4.54
C ALA A 111 -21.58 -7.44 -3.54
N ASN A 112 -22.09 -6.49 -2.75
CA ASN A 112 -23.19 -6.71 -1.82
C ASN A 112 -24.58 -6.44 -2.45
N GLY A 113 -24.66 -6.34 -3.78
CA GLY A 113 -25.89 -6.08 -4.52
C GLY A 113 -26.32 -4.60 -4.56
N LYS A 114 -25.61 -3.71 -3.87
CA LYS A 114 -25.91 -2.27 -3.91
C LYS A 114 -25.47 -1.67 -5.25
N ILE A 115 -26.33 -0.83 -5.83
CA ILE A 115 -26.03 -0.02 -7.02
C ILE A 115 -25.95 1.44 -6.58
N ILE A 116 -24.85 2.12 -6.91
CA ILE A 116 -24.66 3.55 -6.64
C ILE A 116 -25.07 4.35 -7.88
N SER A 117 -26.02 5.27 -7.72
CA SER A 117 -26.48 6.16 -8.79
C SER A 117 -25.33 6.98 -9.39
N LEU A 118 -25.37 7.21 -10.70
CA LEU A 118 -24.42 8.07 -11.41
C LEU A 118 -24.76 9.57 -11.26
N GLU A 119 -25.93 9.89 -10.72
CA GLU A 119 -26.38 11.27 -10.56
C GLU A 119 -25.48 12.05 -9.59
N ASN A 120 -24.90 13.14 -10.09
CA ASN A 120 -23.94 14.00 -9.37
C ASN A 120 -22.78 13.21 -8.72
N LEU A 121 -22.38 12.07 -9.31
CA LEU A 121 -21.38 11.17 -8.75
C LEU A 121 -19.96 11.55 -9.18
N THR A 122 -19.09 11.78 -8.20
CA THR A 122 -17.64 11.80 -8.37
C THR A 122 -17.05 10.49 -7.84
N VAL A 123 -16.24 9.81 -8.65
CA VAL A 123 -15.55 8.59 -8.24
C VAL A 123 -14.08 8.90 -7.96
N LEU A 124 -13.63 8.59 -6.75
CA LEU A 124 -12.23 8.71 -6.34
C LEU A 124 -11.58 7.32 -6.28
N TRP A 125 -10.61 7.10 -7.16
CA TRP A 125 -9.85 5.84 -7.22
C TRP A 125 -8.68 5.87 -6.25
N CYS A 126 -8.85 5.21 -5.12
CA CYS A 126 -7.86 5.06 -4.05
C CYS A 126 -7.28 3.64 -4.02
N THR A 127 -6.99 3.09 -5.20
CA THR A 127 -6.58 1.68 -5.41
C THR A 127 -5.07 1.45 -5.34
N GLY A 128 -4.28 2.47 -4.96
CA GLY A 128 -2.82 2.41 -4.91
C GLY A 128 -2.15 2.62 -6.26
N PHE A 129 -0.86 2.32 -6.32
CA PHE A 129 0.02 2.58 -7.46
C PHE A 129 0.78 1.30 -7.85
N ARG A 130 1.34 1.31 -9.06
CA ARG A 130 2.27 0.29 -9.54
C ARG A 130 3.57 0.97 -9.96
N SER A 131 4.70 0.31 -9.69
CA SER A 131 6.00 0.79 -10.18
C SER A 131 6.08 0.61 -11.70
N ASP A 132 6.58 1.63 -12.38
CA ASP A 132 6.92 1.57 -13.79
C ASP A 132 8.46 1.55 -13.95
N TYR A 133 8.96 0.47 -14.54
CA TYR A 133 10.39 0.27 -14.80
C TYR A 133 10.74 0.44 -16.28
N ALA A 134 9.81 0.93 -17.11
CA ALA A 134 9.97 1.02 -18.55
C ALA A 134 11.08 2.00 -19.00
N PHE A 135 11.68 2.79 -18.11
CA PHE A 135 12.85 3.62 -18.44
C PHE A 135 14.18 2.84 -18.36
N ILE A 136 14.21 1.70 -17.68
CA ILE A 136 15.42 0.89 -17.50
C ILE A 136 15.65 0.06 -18.76
N ARG A 137 16.76 0.33 -19.46
CA ARG A 137 17.17 -0.40 -20.67
C ARG A 137 18.33 -1.32 -20.33
N VAL A 138 18.09 -2.63 -20.39
CA VAL A 138 19.10 -3.68 -20.16
C VAL A 138 19.02 -4.69 -21.31
N HIS A 139 20.15 -5.31 -21.66
CA HIS A 139 20.21 -6.25 -22.80
C HIS A 139 19.32 -7.48 -22.62
N HIS A 140 19.15 -7.94 -21.37
CA HIS A 140 18.37 -9.12 -21.01
C HIS A 140 17.31 -8.76 -19.96
N PRO A 141 16.20 -8.08 -20.32
CA PRO A 141 15.17 -7.67 -19.36
C PRO A 141 14.60 -8.83 -18.53
N GLU A 142 14.50 -10.03 -19.11
CA GLU A 142 14.08 -11.28 -18.48
C GLU A 142 14.98 -11.72 -17.32
N SER A 143 16.24 -11.28 -17.32
CA SER A 143 17.18 -11.54 -16.23
C SER A 143 17.02 -10.54 -15.07
N ALA A 144 16.40 -9.39 -15.33
CA ALA A 144 16.24 -8.31 -14.35
C ALA A 144 14.82 -8.20 -13.79
N PHE A 145 13.79 -8.62 -14.54
CA PHE A 145 12.39 -8.42 -14.19
C PHE A 145 11.55 -9.68 -14.40
N ASP A 146 10.59 -9.91 -13.51
CA ASP A 146 9.51 -10.86 -13.66
C ASP A 146 8.14 -10.14 -13.62
N LYS A 147 7.05 -10.92 -13.60
CA LYS A 147 5.68 -10.40 -13.51
C LYS A 147 5.39 -9.58 -12.23
N ASN A 148 6.24 -9.68 -11.21
CA ASN A 148 6.09 -9.03 -9.91
C ASN A 148 7.04 -7.83 -9.75
N GLY A 149 7.91 -7.56 -10.73
CA GLY A 149 8.89 -6.47 -10.70
C GLY A 149 10.33 -6.98 -10.76
N PRO A 150 11.29 -6.28 -10.14
CA PRO A 150 12.69 -6.66 -10.23
C PRO A 150 13.00 -8.00 -9.56
N ILE A 151 13.76 -8.86 -10.24
CA ILE A 151 14.34 -10.07 -9.67
C ILE A 151 15.58 -9.66 -8.86
N HIS A 152 15.55 -9.82 -7.54
CA HIS A 152 16.63 -9.33 -6.70
C HIS A 152 16.85 -10.15 -5.43
N THR A 153 18.07 -10.07 -4.88
CA THR A 153 18.40 -10.45 -3.50
C THR A 153 18.75 -9.20 -2.71
N ARG A 154 17.88 -8.81 -1.77
CA ARG A 154 18.02 -7.56 -0.97
C ARG A 154 18.24 -6.27 -1.80
N GLY A 155 17.73 -6.22 -3.02
CA GLY A 155 17.88 -5.10 -3.95
C GLY A 155 19.04 -5.26 -4.94
N VAL A 156 19.93 -6.24 -4.78
CA VAL A 156 20.93 -6.58 -5.80
C VAL A 156 20.24 -7.39 -6.90
N CYS A 157 20.22 -6.85 -8.12
CA CYS A 157 19.64 -7.48 -9.31
C CYS A 157 20.77 -8.07 -10.17
N ILE A 158 20.78 -7.79 -11.47
CA ILE A 158 21.85 -8.14 -12.39
C ILE A 158 23.08 -7.25 -12.17
N PRO A 159 24.27 -7.65 -12.69
CA PRO A 159 25.49 -6.86 -12.53
C PRO A 159 25.33 -5.39 -12.97
N GLY A 160 25.33 -4.47 -12.00
CA GLY A 160 25.32 -3.03 -12.24
C GLY A 160 23.94 -2.40 -12.09
N LEU A 161 22.91 -3.23 -11.81
CA LEU A 161 21.57 -2.78 -11.50
C LEU A 161 21.24 -3.11 -10.03
N PHE A 162 20.84 -2.08 -9.29
CA PHE A 162 20.48 -2.18 -7.88
C PHE A 162 19.17 -1.42 -7.64
N PHE A 163 18.39 -1.89 -6.67
CA PHE A 163 17.13 -1.28 -6.24
C PHE A 163 17.16 -1.01 -4.73
N VAL A 164 16.46 0.04 -4.33
CA VAL A 164 16.29 0.41 -2.92
C VAL A 164 14.84 0.83 -2.68
N GLY A 165 14.29 0.52 -1.51
CA GLY A 165 12.93 0.87 -1.12
C GLY A 165 11.84 -0.03 -1.71
N LEU A 166 12.19 -1.20 -2.24
CA LEU A 166 11.18 -2.14 -2.73
C LEU A 166 10.33 -2.69 -1.58
N LYS A 167 9.05 -2.93 -1.86
CA LYS A 167 8.15 -3.60 -0.91
C LYS A 167 8.71 -4.98 -0.58
N PHE A 168 8.94 -5.24 0.71
CA PHE A 168 9.61 -6.46 1.16
C PHE A 168 10.98 -6.72 0.49
N GLN A 169 11.79 -5.67 0.26
CA GLN A 169 13.13 -5.81 -0.30
C GLN A 169 14.00 -6.76 0.55
N HIS A 170 14.10 -6.46 1.84
CA HIS A 170 14.78 -7.28 2.83
C HIS A 170 13.89 -7.57 4.04
N THR A 171 13.19 -6.56 4.54
CA THR A 171 12.32 -6.64 5.72
C THR A 171 10.92 -6.11 5.43
N VAL A 172 9.98 -6.31 6.37
CA VAL A 172 8.63 -5.74 6.31
C VAL A 172 8.64 -4.20 6.19
N GLY A 173 9.68 -3.54 6.72
CA GLY A 173 9.81 -2.08 6.70
C GLY A 173 10.60 -1.50 5.52
N SER A 174 11.09 -2.31 4.58
CA SER A 174 11.99 -1.87 3.51
C SER A 174 11.50 -0.68 2.68
N HIS A 175 10.20 -0.59 2.43
CA HIS A 175 9.58 0.49 1.65
C HIS A 175 9.11 1.69 2.51
N LEU A 176 9.40 1.68 3.81
CA LEU A 176 9.04 2.73 4.75
C LEU A 176 10.27 3.57 5.08
N LEU A 177 10.09 4.87 5.34
CA LEU A 177 11.18 5.77 5.78
C LEU A 177 11.96 5.22 6.98
N ARG A 178 11.27 4.53 7.89
CA ARG A 178 11.88 3.92 9.09
C ARG A 178 12.77 2.71 8.78
N GLY A 179 12.59 2.04 7.64
CA GLY A 179 13.32 0.81 7.30
C GLY A 179 14.32 0.97 6.14
N VAL A 180 14.04 1.85 5.18
CA VAL A 180 14.79 1.97 3.93
C VAL A 180 16.28 2.30 4.11
N GLY A 181 16.64 3.00 5.19
CA GLY A 181 18.04 3.38 5.45
C GLY A 181 19.00 2.20 5.51
N ARG A 182 18.60 1.07 6.11
CA ARG A 182 19.43 -0.15 6.19
C ARG A 182 19.60 -0.84 4.84
N ASP A 183 18.57 -0.76 3.99
CA ASP A 183 18.66 -1.28 2.63
C ASP A 183 19.55 -0.39 1.77
N ALA A 184 19.46 0.93 1.92
CA ALA A 184 20.33 1.88 1.24
C ALA A 184 21.81 1.66 1.62
N GLU A 185 22.12 1.51 2.91
CA GLU A 185 23.47 1.23 3.39
C GLU A 185 24.02 -0.08 2.81
N TYR A 186 23.23 -1.14 2.83
CA TYR A 186 23.61 -2.43 2.22
C TYR A 186 23.90 -2.30 0.72
N ILE A 187 23.06 -1.59 -0.03
CA ILE A 187 23.25 -1.38 -1.45
C ILE A 187 24.48 -0.52 -1.74
N ALA A 188 24.71 0.55 -0.96
CA ALA A 188 25.91 1.39 -1.08
C ALA A 188 27.19 0.56 -0.88
N GLN A 189 27.21 -0.32 0.11
CA GLN A 189 28.33 -1.25 0.32
C GLN A 189 28.55 -2.16 -0.89
N LYS A 190 27.49 -2.72 -1.48
CA LYS A 190 27.59 -3.58 -2.68
C LYS A 190 28.08 -2.85 -3.92
N ILE A 191 27.72 -1.58 -4.07
CA ILE A 191 28.24 -0.73 -5.13
C ILE A 191 29.75 -0.49 -4.92
N ALA A 192 30.17 -0.15 -3.70
CA ALA A 192 31.59 0.07 -3.38
C ALA A 192 32.45 -1.18 -3.61
N GLU A 193 32.00 -2.35 -3.14
CA GLU A 193 32.68 -3.64 -3.37
C GLU A 193 32.87 -3.98 -4.85
N ARG A 194 31.91 -3.62 -5.70
CA ARG A 194 31.99 -3.83 -7.15
C ARG A 194 33.01 -2.89 -7.78
N ASN A 195 32.97 -1.61 -7.42
CA ASN A 195 33.89 -0.61 -7.97
C ASN A 195 35.35 -0.91 -7.60
N GLY A 196 35.60 -1.37 -6.37
CA GLY A 196 36.93 -1.81 -5.94
C GLY A 196 37.47 -3.00 -6.75
N ARG A 197 36.61 -3.97 -7.10
CA ARG A 197 36.98 -5.12 -7.94
C ARG A 197 37.25 -4.76 -9.40
N ASN A 198 36.65 -3.68 -9.90
CA ASN A 198 36.91 -3.21 -11.27
C ASN A 198 38.19 -2.37 -11.37
N ALA A 199 38.75 -1.94 -10.23
CA ALA A 199 39.96 -1.12 -10.16
C ALA A 199 41.24 -1.94 -9.88
N SER A 200 41.11 -3.24 -9.62
CA SER A 200 42.17 -4.20 -9.33
C SER A 200 42.33 -5.19 -10.48
#